data_AF-A0A374VHN6-F1
#
_entry.id   AF-A0A374VHN6-F1
#
_cell.length_a   1.000
_cell.length_b   1.000
_cell.length_c   1.000
_cell.angle_alpha   90.00
_cell.angle_beta   90.00
_cell.angle_gamma   90.00
#
_symmetry.space_group_name_H-M   'P 1'
#
loop_
_entity.id
_entity.type
_entity.pdbx_description
1 polymer ?
#
loop_
_entity_poly.entity_id
_entity_poly.type
_entity_poly.pdbx_seq_one_letter_code
_entity_poly.pdbx_strand_id
1 'polypeptide(L)'
;MRRYRHLSAEERDRIAEMHARHEGVSAIAAAIGRNKSTVSREIARNGRNGRYGAIAAQSRSDARRKACRPRKRLSDPALAAEVRRRIVDDRRSPEQIDGRSRLERGGRCVVSFSTIYRAVNAGEPAYSEGGIRAVSARYDSRSSS
;
A
#
# COMPACT_ATOMS: atom_id res chain seq x y z
N MET A 1 -17.13 15.51 9.41
CA MET A 1 -15.80 15.45 8.78
C MET A 1 -15.97 15.07 7.30
N ARG A 2 -15.64 15.95 6.34
CA ARG A 2 -15.76 15.60 4.90
C ARG A 2 -14.68 14.56 4.55
N ARG A 3 -15.10 13.39 4.05
CA ARG A 3 -14.19 12.34 3.58
C ARG A 3 -13.32 12.90 2.44
N TYR A 4 -12.00 12.76 2.56
CA TYR A 4 -11.07 13.20 1.52
C TYR A 4 -11.34 12.41 0.23
N ARG A 5 -11.80 13.11 -0.82
CA ARG A 5 -11.98 12.56 -2.17
C ARG A 5 -10.85 13.02 -3.07
N HIS A 6 -10.10 12.07 -3.60
CA HIS A 6 -9.12 12.34 -4.65
C HIS A 6 -9.81 12.95 -5.89
N LEU A 7 -9.04 13.70 -6.69
CA LEU A 7 -9.52 14.18 -7.98
C LEU A 7 -9.61 13.02 -8.96
N SER A 8 -10.72 12.92 -9.70
CA SER A 8 -10.89 11.96 -10.79
C SER A 8 -10.03 12.32 -11.99
N ALA A 9 -9.94 11.41 -12.96
CA ALA A 9 -9.28 11.69 -14.24
C ALA A 9 -9.96 12.85 -14.97
N GLU A 10 -11.29 12.82 -15.06
CA GLU A 10 -12.12 13.86 -15.69
C GLU A 10 -11.91 15.24 -15.06
N GLU A 11 -11.85 15.32 -13.72
CA GLU A 11 -11.57 16.56 -13.02
C GLU A 11 -10.16 17.08 -13.34
N ARG A 12 -9.17 16.19 -13.48
CA ARG A 12 -7.80 16.55 -13.87
C ARG A 12 -7.74 17.02 -15.32
N ASP A 13 -8.49 16.39 -16.23
CA ASP A 13 -8.58 16.80 -17.63
C ASP A 13 -9.17 18.20 -17.74
N ARG A 14 -10.24 18.48 -16.98
CA ARG A 14 -10.86 19.81 -16.97
C ARG A 14 -9.95 20.88 -16.34
N ILE A 15 -9.19 20.53 -15.30
CA ILE A 15 -8.14 21.42 -14.78
C ILE A 15 -7.09 21.70 -15.87
N ALA A 16 -6.65 20.68 -16.63
CA ALA A 16 -5.64 20.85 -17.67
C ALA A 16 -6.12 21.75 -18.81
N GLU A 17 -7.33 21.54 -19.30
CA GLU A 17 -7.94 22.35 -20.36
C GLU A 17 -8.06 23.82 -19.93
N MET A 18 -8.66 24.09 -18.76
CA MET A 18 -8.86 25.46 -18.29
C MET A 18 -7.54 26.15 -17.92
N HIS A 19 -6.59 25.41 -17.35
CA HIS A 19 -5.26 25.93 -17.03
C HIS A 19 -4.46 26.27 -18.29
N ALA A 20 -4.62 25.51 -19.39
CA ALA A 20 -4.02 25.84 -20.68
C ALA A 20 -4.61 27.13 -21.29
N ARG A 21 -5.88 27.44 -20.97
CA ARG A 21 -6.54 28.71 -21.31
C ARG A 21 -6.23 29.84 -20.32
N HIS A 22 -5.26 29.66 -19.43
CA HIS A 22 -4.84 30.64 -18.40
C HIS A 22 -5.96 31.07 -17.45
N GLU A 23 -6.98 30.24 -17.24
CA GLU A 23 -8.03 30.54 -16.28
C GLU A 23 -7.52 30.52 -14.84
N GLY A 24 -8.05 31.43 -14.02
CA GLY A 24 -7.71 31.50 -12.61
C GLY A 24 -8.22 30.30 -11.81
N VAL A 25 -7.51 29.95 -10.73
CA VAL A 25 -7.85 28.84 -9.81
C VAL A 25 -9.29 28.91 -9.30
N SER A 26 -9.83 30.12 -9.09
CA SER A 26 -11.22 30.30 -8.66
C SER A 26 -12.24 29.81 -9.69
N ALA A 27 -12.02 30.09 -10.98
CA ALA A 27 -12.90 29.68 -12.06
C ALA A 27 -12.85 28.16 -12.27
N ILE A 28 -11.63 27.61 -12.29
CA ILE A 28 -11.40 26.16 -12.39
C ILE A 28 -12.11 25.42 -11.26
N ALA A 29 -11.95 25.90 -10.01
CA ALA A 29 -12.58 25.28 -8.84
C ALA A 29 -14.11 25.29 -8.90
N ALA A 30 -14.71 26.39 -9.37
CA ALA A 30 -16.15 26.48 -9.58
C ALA A 30 -16.62 25.50 -10.66
N ALA A 31 -15.90 25.40 -11.79
CA ALA A 31 -16.25 24.54 -12.91
C ALA A 31 -16.23 23.03 -12.57
N ILE A 32 -15.33 22.58 -11.69
CA ILE A 32 -15.24 21.18 -11.26
C ILE A 32 -15.97 20.90 -9.94
N GLY A 33 -16.62 21.90 -9.33
CA GLY A 33 -17.31 21.75 -8.04
C GLY A 33 -16.40 21.43 -6.87
N ARG A 34 -15.13 21.89 -6.88
CA ARG A 34 -14.14 21.66 -5.82
C ARG A 34 -13.76 22.97 -5.13
N ASN A 35 -13.13 22.84 -3.96
CA ASN A 35 -12.61 24.01 -3.25
C ASN A 35 -11.34 24.55 -3.94
N LYS A 36 -11.18 25.88 -3.99
CA LYS A 36 -10.01 26.59 -4.58
C LYS A 36 -8.68 26.05 -4.08
N SER A 37 -8.57 25.76 -2.78
CA SER A 37 -7.36 25.21 -2.16
C SER A 37 -7.03 23.80 -2.65
N THR A 38 -8.02 23.03 -3.12
CA THR A 38 -7.78 21.70 -3.73
C THR A 38 -7.13 21.85 -5.09
N VAL A 39 -7.66 22.74 -5.94
CA VAL A 39 -7.12 23.01 -7.28
C VAL A 39 -5.73 23.64 -7.20
N SER A 40 -5.53 24.63 -6.32
CA SER A 40 -4.22 25.23 -6.08
C SER A 40 -3.17 24.19 -5.65
N ARG A 41 -3.49 23.35 -4.65
CA ARG A 41 -2.58 22.29 -4.20
C ARG A 41 -2.31 21.24 -5.29
N GLU A 42 -3.30 20.95 -6.11
CA GLU A 42 -3.16 20.02 -7.23
C GLU A 42 -2.17 20.57 -8.27
N ILE A 43 -2.39 21.81 -8.74
CA ILE A 43 -1.51 22.47 -9.72
C ILE A 43 -0.10 22.64 -9.14
N ALA A 44 0.04 23.09 -7.89
CA ALA A 44 1.36 23.27 -7.27
C ALA A 44 2.16 21.97 -7.15
N ARG A 45 1.49 20.83 -6.89
CA ARG A 45 2.16 19.52 -6.70
C ARG A 45 2.45 18.77 -7.99
N ASN A 46 1.68 19.04 -9.05
CA ASN A 46 1.69 18.24 -10.27
C ASN A 46 1.96 19.04 -11.55
N GLY A 47 1.86 20.37 -11.50
CA GLY A 47 2.28 21.27 -12.55
C GLY A 47 3.80 21.33 -12.68
N ARG A 48 4.27 21.74 -13.86
CA ARG A 48 5.69 21.85 -14.18
C ARG A 48 5.89 22.97 -15.20
N ASN A 49 6.84 23.87 -14.95
CA ASN A 49 7.19 24.98 -15.84
C ASN A 49 5.96 25.80 -16.31
N GLY A 50 5.05 26.11 -15.38
CA GLY A 50 3.82 26.86 -15.69
C GLY A 50 2.77 26.09 -16.51
N ARG A 51 2.96 24.79 -16.74
CA ARG A 51 2.01 23.92 -17.45
C ARG A 51 1.43 22.87 -16.51
N TYR A 52 0.20 22.48 -16.76
CA TYR A 52 -0.47 21.39 -16.06
C TYR A 52 -0.95 20.35 -17.07
N GLY A 53 -0.70 19.07 -16.79
CA GLY A 53 -1.12 17.96 -17.66
C GLY A 53 -1.71 16.83 -16.83
N ALA A 54 -2.94 16.43 -17.16
CA ALA A 54 -3.73 15.48 -16.37
C ALA A 54 -3.05 14.11 -16.25
N ILE A 55 -2.57 13.54 -17.35
CA ILE A 55 -1.86 12.24 -17.39
C ILE A 55 -0.63 12.28 -16.50
N ALA A 56 0.21 13.31 -16.66
CA ALA A 56 1.43 13.45 -15.86
C ALA A 56 1.11 13.65 -14.36
N ALA A 57 0.05 14.40 -14.06
CA ALA A 57 -0.41 14.61 -12.69
C ALA A 57 -0.91 13.31 -12.04
N GLN A 58 -1.66 12.49 -12.78
CA GLN A 58 -2.11 11.18 -12.35
C GLN A 58 -0.92 10.25 -12.09
N SER A 59 0.01 10.11 -13.04
CA SER A 59 1.21 9.30 -12.91
C SER A 59 2.06 9.69 -11.70
N ARG A 60 2.21 10.99 -11.43
CA ARG A 60 2.92 11.49 -10.23
C ARG A 60 2.17 11.16 -8.94
N SER A 61 0.85 11.31 -8.94
CA SER A 61 0.01 10.94 -7.80
C SER A 61 0.14 9.45 -7.48
N ASP A 62 0.11 8.59 -8.50
CA ASP A 62 0.25 7.15 -8.33
C ASP A 62 1.66 6.73 -7.95
N ALA A 63 2.69 7.37 -8.51
CA ALA A 63 4.08 7.15 -8.10
C ALA A 63 4.28 7.47 -6.61
N ARG A 64 3.77 8.61 -6.13
CA ARG A 64 3.82 8.96 -4.71
C ARG A 64 3.05 7.96 -3.85
N ARG A 65 1.85 7.56 -4.28
CA ARG A 65 1.05 6.55 -3.56
C ARG A 65 1.79 5.21 -3.47
N LYS A 66 2.46 4.79 -4.55
CA LYS A 66 3.30 3.58 -4.56
C LYS A 66 4.51 3.72 -3.62
N ALA A 67 5.20 4.87 -3.66
CA ALA A 67 6.37 5.13 -2.84
C ALA A 67 6.06 5.22 -1.33
N CYS A 68 4.90 5.74 -0.95
CA CYS A 68 4.48 5.82 0.45
C CYS A 68 4.08 4.47 1.06
N ARG A 69 3.96 3.39 0.26
CA ARG A 69 3.63 2.07 0.81
C ARG A 69 4.87 1.47 1.46
N PRO A 70 4.80 1.10 2.75
CA PRO A 70 5.88 0.37 3.38
C PRO A 70 6.22 -0.88 2.58
N ARG A 71 7.52 -1.18 2.45
CA ARG A 71 7.97 -2.46 1.88
C ARG A 71 7.38 -3.59 2.72
N LYS A 72 6.90 -4.64 2.05
CA LYS A 72 6.44 -5.85 2.73
C LYS A 72 7.63 -6.41 3.51
N ARG A 73 7.47 -6.77 4.79
CA ARG A 73 8.61 -7.28 5.57
C ARG A 73 9.20 -8.55 4.96
N LEU A 74 8.34 -9.43 4.46
CA LEU A 74 8.73 -10.66 3.76
C LEU A 74 9.22 -10.44 2.32
N SER A 75 9.37 -9.19 1.85
CA SER A 75 10.15 -8.92 0.64
C SER A 75 11.66 -8.94 0.89
N ASP A 76 12.10 -8.95 2.15
CA ASP A 76 13.49 -9.22 2.51
C ASP A 76 13.76 -10.73 2.34
N PRO A 77 14.64 -11.13 1.40
CA PRO A 77 14.92 -12.54 1.12
C PRO A 77 15.48 -13.30 2.32
N ALA A 78 16.31 -12.65 3.15
CA ALA A 78 16.90 -13.30 4.32
C ALA A 78 15.84 -13.63 5.37
N LEU A 79 14.94 -12.68 5.61
CA LEU A 79 13.82 -12.85 6.53
C LEU A 79 12.79 -13.86 6.01
N ALA A 80 12.51 -13.86 4.70
CA ALA A 80 11.63 -14.84 4.08
C ALA A 80 12.20 -16.27 4.18
N ALA A 81 13.50 -16.43 3.93
CA ALA A 81 14.18 -17.71 4.08
C ALA A 81 14.17 -18.21 5.54
N GLU A 82 14.42 -17.31 6.50
CA GLU A 82 14.35 -17.63 7.92
C GLU A 82 12.95 -18.10 8.35
N VAL A 83 11.91 -17.37 7.95
CA VAL A 83 10.52 -17.74 8.25
C VAL A 83 10.17 -19.07 7.59
N ARG A 84 10.54 -19.27 6.31
CA ARG A 84 10.35 -20.55 5.61
C ARG A 84 11.03 -21.71 6.36
N ARG A 85 12.30 -21.56 6.75
CA ARG A 85 13.06 -22.58 7.49
C ARG A 85 12.34 -22.96 8.79
N ARG A 86 11.87 -21.97 9.55
CA ARG A 86 11.13 -22.20 10.81
C ARG A 86 9.79 -22.90 10.58
N ILE A 87 9.14 -22.72 9.44
CA ILE A 87 7.89 -23.40 9.12
C ILE A 87 8.15 -24.84 8.64
N VAL A 88 9.08 -25.04 7.71
CA VAL A 88 9.31 -26.33 7.04
C VAL A 88 10.12 -27.28 7.91
N ASP A 89 11.26 -26.80 8.43
CA ASP A 89 12.23 -27.65 9.14
C ASP A 89 11.84 -27.77 10.60
N ASP A 90 11.55 -26.65 11.26
CA ASP A 90 11.21 -26.63 12.69
C ASP A 90 9.71 -26.92 12.96
N ARG A 91 8.89 -27.05 11.90
CA ARG A 91 7.43 -27.27 11.97
C ARG A 91 6.68 -26.31 12.90
N ARG A 92 7.13 -25.06 12.99
CA ARG A 92 6.53 -24.06 13.88
C ARG A 92 5.33 -23.36 13.25
N SER A 93 4.33 -23.06 14.08
CA SER A 93 3.20 -22.23 13.66
C SER A 93 3.61 -20.76 13.51
N PRO A 94 2.88 -19.95 12.73
CA PRO A 94 3.12 -18.50 12.61
C PRO A 94 3.18 -17.75 13.95
N GLU A 95 2.36 -18.13 14.92
CA GLU A 95 2.34 -17.56 16.28
C GLU A 95 3.62 -17.91 17.05
N GLN A 96 4.07 -19.16 16.94
CA GLN A 96 5.32 -19.60 17.56
C GLN A 96 6.54 -18.90 16.94
N ILE A 97 6.50 -18.64 15.63
CA ILE A 97 7.54 -17.91 14.92
C ILE A 97 7.57 -16.45 15.38
N ASP A 98 6.41 -15.78 15.44
CA ASP A 98 6.32 -14.41 15.93
C ASP A 98 6.79 -14.30 17.39
N GLY A 99 6.24 -15.14 18.27
CA GLY A 99 6.58 -15.17 19.68
C GLY A 99 8.07 -15.41 19.93
N ARG A 100 8.66 -16.42 19.28
CA ARG A 100 10.09 -16.70 19.46
C ARG A 100 10.99 -15.64 18.83
N SER A 101 10.62 -15.10 17.67
CA SER A 101 11.37 -14.01 17.04
C SER A 101 11.43 -12.77 17.94
N ARG A 102 10.36 -12.49 18.69
CA ARG A 102 10.37 -11.40 19.69
C ARG A 102 11.31 -11.70 20.84
N LEU A 103 11.31 -12.92 21.39
CA LEU A 103 12.22 -13.31 22.48
C LEU A 103 13.68 -13.18 22.06
N GLU A 104 14.04 -13.68 20.88
CA GLU A 104 15.41 -13.66 20.35
C GLU A 104 15.90 -12.24 20.03
N ARG A 105 14.99 -11.28 19.81
CA ARG A 105 15.31 -9.92 19.37
C ARG A 105 14.89 -8.85 20.38
N GLY A 106 14.95 -9.18 21.66
CA GLY A 106 14.74 -8.22 22.76
C GLY A 106 13.34 -7.59 22.76
N GLY A 107 12.31 -8.37 22.46
CA GLY A 107 10.91 -7.94 22.39
C GLY A 107 10.48 -7.29 21.07
N ARG A 108 11.40 -7.10 20.11
CA ARG A 108 11.06 -6.45 18.83
C ARG A 108 10.35 -7.42 17.88
N CYS A 109 9.16 -7.04 17.42
CA CYS A 109 8.46 -7.77 16.38
C CYS A 109 9.10 -7.51 15.01
N VAL A 110 9.77 -8.53 14.47
CA VAL A 110 10.36 -8.47 13.12
C VAL A 110 9.34 -8.85 12.07
N VAL A 111 8.50 -9.86 12.31
CA VAL A 111 7.36 -10.25 11.46
C VAL A 111 6.23 -10.73 12.36
N SER A 112 5.03 -10.17 12.21
CA SER A 112 3.85 -10.64 12.94
C SER A 112 3.30 -11.93 12.34
N PHE A 113 2.65 -12.77 13.15
CA PHE A 113 1.96 -13.97 12.66
C PHE A 113 0.95 -13.64 11.54
N SER A 114 0.26 -12.49 11.63
CA SER A 114 -0.67 -12.02 10.60
C SER A 114 0.01 -11.70 9.26
N THR A 115 1.26 -11.26 9.29
CA THR A 115 2.06 -11.03 8.07
C THR A 115 2.45 -12.36 7.42
N ILE A 116 2.80 -13.36 8.24
CA ILE A 116 3.12 -14.72 7.78
C ILE A 116 1.89 -15.35 7.13
N TYR A 117 0.72 -15.31 7.79
CA TYR A 117 -0.53 -15.82 7.21
C TYR A 117 -0.90 -15.14 5.90
N ARG A 118 -0.75 -13.80 5.81
CA ARG A 118 -0.99 -13.07 4.56
C ARG A 118 -0.08 -13.54 3.42
N ALA A 119 1.19 -13.84 3.70
CA ALA A 119 2.13 -14.35 2.69
C ALA A 119 1.80 -15.77 2.25
N VAL A 120 1.47 -16.64 3.20
CA VAL A 120 1.03 -18.03 2.92
C VAL A 120 -0.24 -18.03 2.07
N ASN A 121 -1.26 -17.26 2.46
CA ASN A 121 -2.54 -17.20 1.74
C ASN A 121 -2.44 -16.53 0.38
N ALA A 122 -1.48 -15.62 0.19
CA ALA A 122 -1.19 -15.02 -1.11
C ALA A 122 -0.51 -16.00 -2.10
N GLY A 123 -0.21 -17.23 -1.66
CA GLY A 123 0.42 -18.25 -2.51
C GLY A 123 1.87 -17.94 -2.85
N GLU A 124 2.58 -17.20 -1.99
CA GLU A 124 4.00 -16.91 -2.22
C GLU A 124 4.76 -18.25 -2.37
N PRO A 125 5.49 -18.47 -3.49
CA PRO A 125 5.97 -19.79 -3.89
C PRO A 125 6.91 -20.41 -2.84
N ALA A 126 7.63 -19.56 -2.09
CA ALA A 126 8.46 -19.93 -0.96
C ALA A 126 7.72 -20.74 0.13
N TYR A 127 6.38 -20.68 0.19
CA TYR A 127 5.55 -21.32 1.20
C TYR A 127 4.54 -22.34 0.62
N SER A 128 4.64 -22.67 -0.67
CA SER A 128 3.65 -23.51 -1.38
C SER A 128 4.00 -25.00 -1.42
N GLU A 129 5.27 -25.37 -1.25
CA GLU A 129 5.72 -26.76 -1.23
C GLU A 129 5.92 -27.29 0.20
N GLY A 130 5.38 -28.47 0.50
CA GLY A 130 5.84 -29.28 1.63
C GLY A 130 5.30 -28.96 3.03
N GLY A 131 4.01 -28.64 3.20
CA GLY A 131 3.36 -28.79 4.52
C GLY A 131 2.58 -27.58 5.07
N ILE A 132 2.57 -26.45 4.36
CA ILE A 132 1.99 -25.20 4.90
C ILE A 132 0.48 -25.09 4.64
N ARG A 133 -0.07 -25.77 3.61
CA ARG A 133 -1.53 -25.89 3.42
C ARG A 133 -2.25 -26.52 4.64
N ALA A 134 -1.56 -27.36 5.43
CA ALA A 134 -2.10 -27.96 6.66
C ALA A 134 -2.12 -27.00 7.87
N VAL A 135 -1.42 -25.86 7.79
CA VAL A 135 -1.43 -24.82 8.84
C VAL A 135 -2.66 -23.92 8.70
N SER A 136 -3.08 -23.62 7.45
CA SER A 136 -4.29 -22.82 7.19
C SER A 136 -5.57 -23.56 7.62
N ALA A 137 -5.65 -24.88 7.42
CA ALA A 137 -6.83 -25.68 7.81
C ALA A 137 -7.09 -25.72 9.33
N ARG A 138 -6.08 -25.44 10.17
CA ARG A 138 -6.23 -25.37 11.63
C ARG A 138 -6.74 -24.01 12.14
N TYR A 139 -6.79 -22.98 11.27
CA TYR A 139 -7.07 -21.61 11.69
C TYR A 139 -8.52 -21.15 11.40
N ASP A 140 -9.23 -21.81 10.49
CA ASP A 140 -10.63 -21.51 10.16
C ASP A 140 -11.59 -21.75 11.33
N SER A 141 -11.18 -22.55 12.33
CA SER A 141 -12.00 -22.90 13.48
C SER A 141 -11.81 -22.03 14.72
N ARG A 142 -10.93 -21.00 14.70
CA ARG A 142 -10.61 -20.17 15.89
C ARG A 142 -10.76 -18.66 15.73
N SER A 143 -11.14 -18.17 14.55
CA SER A 143 -11.25 -16.72 14.28
C SER A 143 -12.68 -16.16 14.35
N SER A 144 -13.64 -16.92 14.86
CA SER A 144 -15.01 -16.45 15.14
C SER A 144 -15.20 -16.31 16.65
N SER A 145 -14.70 -15.21 17.23
CA SER A 145 -15.11 -14.64 18.53
C SER A 145 -14.61 -13.20 18.63
#